data_AF-A0A1G8QAT8-F1
#
_entry.id   AF-A0A1G8QAT8-F1
#
_cell.length_a   1.000
_cell.length_b   1.000
_cell.length_c   1.000
_cell.angle_alpha   90.00
_cell.angle_beta   90.00
_cell.angle_gamma   90.00
#
_symmetry.space_group_name_H-M   'P 1'
#
loop_
_entity.id
_entity.type
_entity.pdbx_description
1 polymer ?
#
loop_
_entity_poly.entity_id
_entity_poly.type
_entity_poly.pdbx_seq_one_letter_code
_entity_poly.pdbx_strand_id
1 'polypeptide(L)'
;MEVIAYLAAAFIGISLGLIGGGGSILTMPVLVYLFGINPLLATSYSLFVVGSTSLIGALSNYRKGQVNLKAAFFFGAASIVTVFLTRKFIVPVIPEHLFSIGSFRVSSALATMVFFGVLMLMASISMITRKQIEGEEQECKDCIKFFKLLGYGIAIGLVTGLLGAGGGFLLIPALVFLLKLPMKKAIGTSLLIIALNSLIGFAGDLGHFVIQWKFLLSVTAIAIIGLLIGTLISKKLPGEKLKKGFGWFVLIMGIYIILKEILK
;
A
#
# COMPACT_ATOMS: atom_id res chain seq x y z
N MET A 1 -23.99 -6.92 -9.28
CA MET A 1 -22.53 -6.71 -9.16
C MET A 1 -22.15 -5.41 -8.45
N GLU A 2 -22.93 -4.32 -8.56
CA GLU A 2 -22.61 -3.02 -7.93
C GLU A 2 -22.56 -3.04 -6.38
N VAL A 3 -23.38 -3.87 -5.72
CA VAL A 3 -23.38 -3.96 -4.24
C VAL A 3 -22.08 -4.56 -3.71
N ILE A 4 -21.57 -5.62 -4.36
CA ILE A 4 -20.30 -6.26 -3.99
C ILE A 4 -19.14 -5.29 -4.17
N ALA A 5 -19.18 -4.50 -5.24
CA ALA A 5 -18.24 -3.44 -5.53
C ALA A 5 -18.17 -2.39 -4.42
N TYR A 6 -19.32 -1.89 -3.98
CA TYR A 6 -19.39 -0.90 -2.89
C TYR A 6 -18.99 -1.47 -1.54
N LEU A 7 -19.33 -2.72 -1.25
CA LEU A 7 -18.85 -3.42 -0.05
C LEU A 7 -17.33 -3.58 -0.06
N ALA A 8 -16.74 -3.95 -1.20
CA ALA A 8 -15.30 -4.08 -1.33
C ALA A 8 -14.59 -2.73 -1.18
N ALA A 9 -15.14 -1.65 -1.76
CA ALA A 9 -14.64 -0.29 -1.59
C ALA A 9 -14.69 0.16 -0.12
N ALA A 10 -15.79 -0.13 0.59
CA ALA A 10 -15.92 0.17 2.01
C ALA A 10 -14.89 -0.62 2.83
N PHE A 11 -14.68 -1.89 2.50
CA PHE A 11 -13.71 -2.75 3.17
C PHE A 11 -12.27 -2.27 2.96
N ILE A 12 -11.92 -1.85 1.74
CA ILE A 12 -10.64 -1.19 1.45
C ILE A 12 -10.46 0.03 2.35
N GLY A 13 -11.47 0.91 2.42
CA GLY A 13 -11.46 2.09 3.26
C GLY A 13 -11.27 1.76 4.74
N ILE A 14 -12.06 0.85 5.28
CA ILE A 14 -11.98 0.40 6.68
C ILE A 14 -10.59 -0.15 6.99
N SER A 15 -10.06 -1.01 6.12
CA SER A 15 -8.70 -1.56 6.25
C SER A 15 -7.62 -0.46 6.25
N LEU A 16 -7.78 0.56 5.39
CA LEU A 16 -6.91 1.73 5.38
C LEU A 16 -7.04 2.54 6.68
N GLY A 17 -8.24 2.72 7.23
CA GLY A 17 -8.47 3.50 8.45
C GLY A 17 -8.01 2.79 9.72
N LEU A 18 -8.07 1.46 9.71
CA LEU A 18 -7.62 0.63 10.80
C LEU A 18 -6.09 0.63 10.91
N ILE A 19 -5.37 0.28 9.83
CA ILE A 19 -3.93 0.04 9.89
C ILE A 19 -3.11 1.12 9.16
N GLY A 20 -3.71 2.03 8.41
CA GLY A 20 -3.02 3.06 7.62
C GLY A 20 -2.54 2.56 6.26
N GLY A 21 -1.99 1.36 6.21
CA GLY A 21 -1.44 0.75 4.99
C GLY A 21 -2.25 -0.41 4.46
N GLY A 22 -3.24 -0.89 5.22
CA GLY A 22 -3.89 -2.16 4.91
C GLY A 22 -4.81 -2.14 3.69
N GLY A 23 -5.54 -1.04 3.47
CA GLY A 23 -6.37 -0.86 2.28
C GLY A 23 -5.55 -0.81 1.00
N SER A 24 -4.31 -0.31 1.06
CA SER A 24 -3.44 -0.19 -0.11
C SER A 24 -3.03 -1.55 -0.71
N ILE A 25 -2.87 -2.56 0.15
CA ILE A 25 -2.60 -3.94 -0.29
C ILE A 25 -3.80 -4.52 -1.06
N LEU A 26 -5.00 -4.23 -0.59
CA LEU A 26 -6.19 -4.93 -1.05
C LEU A 26 -6.80 -4.30 -2.28
N THR A 27 -6.54 -3.01 -2.50
CA THR A 27 -7.18 -2.26 -3.56
C THR A 27 -6.89 -2.88 -4.92
N MET A 28 -5.63 -3.23 -5.23
CA MET A 28 -5.28 -3.83 -6.51
C MET A 28 -5.92 -5.22 -6.71
N PRO A 29 -5.76 -6.23 -5.83
CA PRO A 29 -6.41 -7.54 -6.00
C PRO A 29 -7.93 -7.45 -6.05
N VAL A 30 -8.53 -6.54 -5.27
CA VAL A 30 -9.98 -6.31 -5.32
C VAL A 30 -10.38 -5.82 -6.70
N LEU A 31 -9.72 -4.78 -7.25
CA LEU A 31 -10.01 -4.26 -8.58
C LEU A 31 -9.81 -5.30 -9.69
N VAL A 32 -8.78 -6.14 -9.59
CA VAL A 32 -8.53 -7.19 -10.60
C VAL A 32 -9.53 -8.33 -10.49
N TYR A 33 -9.72 -8.90 -9.31
CA TYR A 33 -10.48 -10.14 -9.15
C TYR A 33 -11.98 -9.95 -8.94
N LEU A 34 -12.41 -8.86 -8.30
CA LEU A 34 -13.84 -8.59 -8.08
C LEU A 34 -14.43 -7.74 -9.21
N PHE A 35 -13.66 -6.79 -9.75
CA PHE A 35 -14.14 -5.89 -10.80
C PHE A 35 -13.69 -6.29 -12.21
N GLY A 36 -12.85 -7.31 -12.34
CA GLY A 36 -12.37 -7.79 -13.64
C GLY A 36 -11.54 -6.77 -14.40
N ILE A 37 -10.98 -5.76 -13.71
CA ILE A 37 -10.22 -4.69 -14.33
C ILE A 37 -8.85 -5.24 -14.73
N ASN A 38 -8.37 -4.86 -15.91
CA ASN A 38 -7.03 -5.19 -16.37
C ASN A 38 -5.99 -4.79 -15.29
N PRO A 39 -5.02 -5.66 -14.94
CA PRO A 39 -4.04 -5.39 -13.88
C PRO A 39 -3.32 -4.05 -14.02
N LEU A 40 -2.92 -3.64 -15.24
CA LEU A 40 -2.24 -2.36 -15.45
C LEU A 40 -3.17 -1.20 -15.09
N LEU A 41 -4.40 -1.18 -15.58
CA LEU A 41 -5.39 -0.15 -15.24
C LEU A 41 -5.77 -0.17 -13.75
N ALA A 42 -5.86 -1.36 -13.16
CA ALA A 42 -6.15 -1.55 -11.74
C ALA A 42 -5.06 -0.95 -10.84
N THR A 43 -3.79 -0.98 -11.28
CA THR A 43 -2.71 -0.30 -10.55
C THR A 43 -2.92 1.22 -10.51
N SER A 44 -3.27 1.85 -11.63
CA SER A 44 -3.53 3.30 -11.66
C SER A 44 -4.77 3.66 -10.82
N TYR A 45 -5.85 2.90 -10.94
CA TYR A 45 -7.05 3.12 -10.11
C TYR A 45 -6.76 2.95 -8.63
N SER A 46 -5.96 1.94 -8.27
CA SER A 46 -5.51 1.71 -6.90
C SER A 46 -4.72 2.91 -6.37
N LEU A 47 -3.76 3.42 -7.13
CA LEU A 47 -2.97 4.58 -6.76
C LEU A 47 -3.85 5.83 -6.51
N PHE A 48 -4.88 6.05 -7.34
CA PHE A 48 -5.79 7.18 -7.11
C PHE A 48 -6.69 7.00 -5.88
N VAL A 49 -7.34 5.83 -5.75
CA VAL A 49 -8.25 5.52 -4.62
C VAL A 49 -7.48 5.60 -3.31
N VAL A 50 -6.35 4.89 -3.23
CA VAL A 50 -5.49 4.85 -2.05
C VAL A 50 -4.85 6.20 -1.78
N GLY A 51 -4.40 6.92 -2.80
CA GLY A 51 -3.81 8.25 -2.66
C GLY A 51 -4.78 9.27 -2.07
N SER A 52 -5.98 9.33 -2.64
CA SER A 52 -7.03 10.26 -2.19
C SER A 52 -7.54 9.93 -0.79
N THR A 53 -7.80 8.66 -0.51
CA THR A 53 -8.23 8.20 0.83
C THR A 53 -7.14 8.42 1.87
N SER A 54 -5.88 8.09 1.55
CA SER A 54 -4.75 8.28 2.46
C SER A 54 -4.47 9.75 2.73
N LEU A 55 -4.72 10.65 1.77
CA LEU A 55 -4.57 12.08 1.97
C LEU A 55 -5.53 12.59 3.07
N ILE A 56 -6.80 12.18 3.03
CA ILE A 56 -7.78 12.53 4.07
C ILE A 56 -7.37 11.93 5.42
N GLY A 57 -6.89 10.68 5.42
CA GLY A 57 -6.38 10.02 6.61
C GLY A 57 -5.15 10.73 7.20
N ALA A 58 -4.22 11.16 6.35
CA ALA A 58 -3.02 11.88 6.71
C ALA A 58 -3.37 13.24 7.34
N LEU A 59 -4.28 14.00 6.73
CA LEU A 59 -4.77 15.27 7.28
C LEU A 59 -5.41 15.07 8.66
N SER A 60 -6.22 14.04 8.84
CA SER A 60 -6.83 13.70 10.14
C SER A 60 -5.81 13.34 11.22
N ASN A 61 -4.72 12.66 10.86
CA ASN A 61 -3.66 12.29 11.79
C ASN A 61 -2.65 13.42 12.04
N TYR A 62 -2.43 14.28 11.04
CA TYR A 62 -1.61 15.48 11.15
C TYR A 62 -2.19 16.43 12.20
N ARG A 63 -3.51 16.66 12.15
CA ARG A 63 -4.24 17.45 13.17
C ARG A 63 -4.14 16.89 14.59
N LYS A 64 -3.80 15.61 14.76
CA LYS A 64 -3.63 14.94 16.06
C LYS A 64 -2.16 14.88 16.52
N GLY A 65 -1.22 15.49 15.80
CA GLY A 65 0.21 15.40 16.09
C GLY A 65 0.79 13.99 15.90
N GLN A 66 0.12 13.12 15.13
CA GLN A 66 0.50 11.72 14.90
C GLN A 66 1.30 11.54 13.60
N VAL A 67 1.88 12.60 13.05
CA VAL A 67 2.67 12.56 11.82
C VAL A 67 4.07 13.08 12.12
N ASN A 68 5.07 12.24 11.87
CA ASN A 68 6.47 12.66 11.95
C ASN A 68 6.90 13.22 10.59
N LEU A 69 6.87 14.54 10.45
CA LEU A 69 7.19 15.23 9.20
C LEU A 69 8.64 15.02 8.76
N LYS A 70 9.60 14.96 9.68
CA LYS A 70 11.01 14.73 9.34
C LYS A 70 11.18 13.35 8.70
N ALA A 71 10.59 12.32 9.32
CA ALA A 71 10.58 10.97 8.77
C ALA A 71 9.87 10.92 7.42
N ALA A 72 8.70 11.55 7.30
CA ALA A 72 7.95 11.61 6.05
C ALA A 72 8.74 12.31 4.92
N PHE A 73 9.48 13.37 5.23
CA PHE A 73 10.28 14.08 4.25
C PHE A 73 11.45 13.22 3.74
N PHE A 74 12.30 12.72 4.64
CA PHE A 74 13.49 11.97 4.23
C PHE A 74 13.15 10.61 3.61
N PHE A 75 12.21 9.88 4.21
CA PHE A 75 11.78 8.58 3.69
C PHE A 75 10.89 8.75 2.45
N GLY A 76 9.95 9.69 2.51
CA GLY A 76 8.99 9.94 1.44
C GLY A 76 9.64 10.51 0.20
N ALA A 77 10.58 11.46 0.29
CA ALA A 77 11.24 12.03 -0.90
C ALA A 77 11.94 10.95 -1.73
N ALA A 78 12.71 10.07 -1.07
CA ALA A 78 13.37 8.95 -1.74
C ALA A 78 12.36 8.01 -2.40
N SER A 79 11.28 7.71 -1.69
CA SER A 79 10.22 6.83 -2.19
C SER A 79 9.46 7.44 -3.36
N ILE A 80 9.08 8.71 -3.28
CA ILE A 80 8.37 9.48 -4.31
C ILE A 80 9.15 9.50 -5.62
N VAL A 81 10.44 9.89 -5.55
CA VAL A 81 11.31 9.95 -6.72
C VAL A 81 11.40 8.56 -7.36
N THR A 82 11.59 7.53 -6.54
CA THR A 82 11.68 6.15 -7.03
C THR A 82 10.38 5.66 -7.65
N VAL A 83 9.21 5.95 -7.04
CA VAL A 83 7.89 5.59 -7.58
C VAL A 83 7.69 6.23 -8.95
N PHE A 84 7.96 7.53 -9.06
CA PHE A 84 7.82 8.26 -10.32
C PHE A 84 8.73 7.70 -11.42
N LEU A 85 10.03 7.49 -11.11
CA LEU A 85 10.97 6.91 -12.05
C LEU A 85 10.56 5.50 -12.49
N THR A 86 10.11 4.67 -11.54
CA THR A 86 9.64 3.31 -11.81
C THR A 86 8.44 3.32 -12.74
N ARG A 87 7.42 4.15 -12.46
CA ARG A 87 6.20 4.26 -13.26
C ARG A 87 6.47 4.82 -14.65
N LYS A 88 7.34 5.83 -14.76
CA LYS A 88 7.62 6.50 -16.03
C LYS A 88 8.57 5.72 -16.93
N PHE A 89 9.56 5.03 -16.37
CA PHE A 89 10.64 4.42 -17.17
C PHE A 89 10.70 2.90 -17.07
N ILE A 90 10.36 2.29 -15.94
CA ILE A 90 10.50 0.85 -15.75
C ILE A 90 9.22 0.13 -16.21
N VAL A 91 8.06 0.54 -15.69
CA VAL A 91 6.77 -0.12 -15.97
C VAL A 91 6.45 -0.19 -17.48
N PRO A 92 6.65 0.87 -18.29
CA PRO A 92 6.34 0.81 -19.72
C PRO A 92 7.29 -0.09 -20.53
N VAL A 93 8.47 -0.40 -19.98
CA VAL A 93 9.49 -1.23 -20.64
C VAL A 93 9.30 -2.72 -20.32
N ILE A 94 8.45 -3.06 -19.35
CA ILE A 94 8.19 -4.46 -18.99
C ILE A 94 7.40 -5.14 -20.11
N PRO A 95 7.95 -6.18 -20.78
CA PRO A 95 7.26 -6.91 -21.83
C PRO A 95 6.02 -7.63 -21.29
N GLU A 96 4.93 -7.70 -22.06
CA GLU A 96 3.72 -8.44 -21.68
C GLU A 96 3.95 -9.97 -21.52
N HIS A 97 4.98 -10.48 -22.20
CA HIS A 97 5.43 -11.87 -22.14
C HIS A 97 6.87 -11.90 -21.65
N LEU A 98 7.09 -12.47 -20.46
CA LEU A 98 8.42 -12.56 -19.86
C LEU A 98 9.16 -13.80 -20.37
N PHE A 99 8.62 -14.98 -20.06
CA PHE A 99 9.21 -16.27 -20.46
C PHE A 99 8.11 -17.32 -20.63
N SER A 100 8.32 -18.28 -21.54
CA SER A 100 7.48 -19.47 -21.64
C SER A 100 8.29 -20.68 -21.18
N ILE A 101 7.84 -21.35 -20.11
CA ILE A 101 8.45 -22.59 -19.65
C ILE A 101 7.44 -23.71 -19.94
N GLY A 102 7.69 -24.48 -21.01
CA GLY A 102 6.78 -25.54 -21.46
C GLY A 102 5.40 -25.00 -21.90
N SER A 103 4.31 -25.52 -21.32
CA SER A 103 2.94 -25.07 -21.57
C SER A 103 2.50 -23.85 -20.74
N PHE A 104 3.32 -23.40 -19.79
CA PHE A 104 2.96 -22.31 -18.89
C PHE A 104 3.50 -20.97 -19.41
N ARG A 105 2.58 -20.07 -19.78
CA ARG A 105 2.92 -18.72 -20.28
C ARG A 105 3.02 -17.76 -19.09
N VAL A 106 4.24 -17.32 -18.75
CA VAL A 106 4.46 -16.34 -17.69
C VAL A 106 4.26 -14.93 -18.27
N SER A 107 3.08 -14.36 -18.01
CA SER A 107 2.78 -12.97 -18.33
C SER A 107 3.34 -12.01 -17.27
N SER A 108 3.53 -10.74 -17.64
CA SER A 108 3.89 -9.68 -16.70
C SER A 108 2.86 -9.53 -15.57
N ALA A 109 1.58 -9.75 -15.86
CA ALA A 109 0.50 -9.75 -14.88
C ALA A 109 0.69 -10.86 -13.83
N LEU A 110 0.95 -12.09 -14.27
CA LEU A 110 1.18 -13.24 -13.38
C LEU A 110 2.40 -12.99 -12.48
N ALA A 111 3.51 -12.53 -13.07
CA ALA A 111 4.72 -12.21 -12.31
C ALA A 111 4.48 -11.12 -11.24
N THR A 112 3.75 -10.07 -11.59
CA THR A 112 3.41 -8.96 -10.67
C THR A 112 2.52 -9.44 -9.52
N MET A 113 1.50 -10.25 -9.81
CA MET A 113 0.58 -10.77 -8.79
C MET A 113 1.25 -11.80 -7.86
N VAL A 114 2.11 -12.67 -8.40
CA VAL A 114 2.90 -13.61 -7.59
C VAL A 114 3.90 -12.86 -6.71
N PHE A 115 4.63 -11.88 -7.26
CA PHE A 115 5.54 -11.04 -6.49
C PHE A 115 4.81 -10.28 -5.38
N PHE A 116 3.62 -9.75 -5.68
CA PHE A 116 2.74 -9.12 -4.70
C PHE A 116 2.33 -10.09 -3.58
N GLY A 117 1.91 -11.30 -3.93
CA GLY A 117 1.56 -12.35 -2.98
C GLY A 117 2.72 -12.71 -2.05
N VAL A 118 3.94 -12.88 -2.59
CA VAL A 118 5.15 -13.17 -1.78
C VAL A 118 5.41 -12.05 -0.77
N LEU A 119 5.32 -10.79 -1.20
CA LEU A 119 5.51 -9.64 -0.31
C LEU A 119 4.41 -9.56 0.76
N MET A 120 3.16 -9.91 0.42
CA MET A 120 2.08 -10.02 1.39
C MET A 120 2.39 -11.07 2.46
N LEU A 121 2.86 -12.26 2.07
CA LEU A 121 3.24 -13.32 3.02
C LEU A 121 4.36 -12.86 3.95
N MET A 122 5.42 -12.25 3.40
CA MET A 122 6.53 -11.72 4.19
C MET A 122 6.05 -10.65 5.19
N ALA A 123 5.22 -9.72 4.74
CA ALA A 123 4.66 -8.67 5.59
C ALA A 123 3.74 -9.25 6.68
N SER A 124 2.86 -10.20 6.34
CA SER A 124 1.97 -10.83 7.30
C SER A 124 2.71 -11.57 8.39
N ILE A 125 3.73 -12.37 8.02
CA ILE A 125 4.53 -13.12 8.99
C ILE A 125 5.21 -12.14 9.95
N SER A 126 5.82 -11.09 9.42
CA SER A 126 6.46 -10.02 10.21
C SER A 126 5.48 -9.32 11.17
N MET A 127 4.22 -9.14 10.74
CA MET A 127 3.18 -8.52 11.58
C MET A 127 2.67 -9.46 12.68
N ILE A 128 2.54 -10.76 12.42
CA ILE A 128 2.00 -11.76 13.36
C ILE A 128 3.03 -12.14 14.43
N THR A 129 4.27 -12.44 14.03
CA THR A 129 5.26 -13.06 14.93
C THR A 129 6.02 -12.07 15.80
N ARG A 130 6.17 -10.81 15.36
CA ARG A 130 7.09 -9.91 16.06
C ARG A 130 6.41 -9.19 17.22
N LYS A 131 6.85 -9.53 18.45
CA LYS A 131 6.45 -8.89 19.71
C LYS A 131 6.78 -7.40 19.70
N GLN A 132 5.88 -6.59 20.22
CA GLN A 132 5.95 -5.13 20.21
C GLN A 132 7.15 -4.66 21.04
N ILE A 133 8.03 -3.87 20.43
CA ILE A 133 9.05 -3.11 21.15
C ILE A 133 8.41 -1.76 21.44
N GLU A 134 8.03 -1.51 22.69
CA GLU A 134 7.75 -0.16 23.17
C GLU A 134 9.08 0.58 23.24
N GLY A 135 9.47 1.19 22.11
CA GLY A 135 10.68 1.99 22.02
C GLY A 135 10.38 3.42 22.44
N GLU A 136 11.16 3.95 23.37
CA GLU A 136 11.33 5.39 23.57
C GLU A 136 11.70 6.05 22.24
N GLU A 137 11.17 7.26 22.00
CA GLU A 137 11.45 8.04 20.79
C GLU A 137 12.95 8.30 20.65
N GLN A 138 13.62 7.46 19.85
CA GLN A 138 14.99 7.76 19.46
C GLN A 138 14.95 8.85 18.40
N GLU A 139 15.16 10.09 18.86
CA GLU A 139 15.55 11.21 18.01
C GLU A 139 16.69 10.79 17.07
N CYS A 140 16.67 11.40 15.89
CA CYS A 140 17.55 11.11 14.76
C CYS A 140 19.03 11.39 15.12
N LYS A 141 19.66 10.47 15.84
CA LYS A 141 21.12 10.41 15.98
C LYS A 141 21.69 9.58 14.83
N ASP A 142 22.47 10.27 13.99
CA ASP A 142 23.47 9.82 13.02
C ASP A 142 23.11 9.68 11.53
N CYS A 143 23.96 10.31 10.70
CA CYS A 143 24.04 10.22 9.23
C CYS A 143 24.13 8.77 8.69
N ILE A 144 24.58 7.81 9.51
CA ILE A 144 24.62 6.38 9.15
C ILE A 144 23.20 5.79 9.04
N LYS A 145 22.20 6.36 9.75
CA LYS A 145 20.79 5.99 9.59
C LYS A 145 20.17 6.58 8.33
N PHE A 146 20.69 7.70 7.83
CA PHE A 146 20.16 8.37 6.63
C PHE A 146 20.32 7.50 5.38
N PHE A 147 21.52 6.96 5.13
CA PHE A 147 21.77 6.12 3.95
C PHE A 147 20.94 4.83 3.96
N LYS A 148 20.75 4.24 5.16
CA LYS A 148 19.83 3.11 5.35
C LYS A 148 18.39 3.53 5.05
N LEU A 149 17.90 4.64 5.64
CA LEU A 149 16.56 5.17 5.36
C LEU A 149 16.32 5.39 3.87
N LEU A 150 17.30 5.96 3.18
CA LEU A 150 17.26 6.23 1.75
C LEU A 150 17.13 4.92 0.95
N GLY A 151 17.96 3.92 1.27
CA GLY A 151 17.91 2.60 0.63
C GLY A 151 16.54 1.91 0.80
N TYR A 152 15.95 1.98 2.01
CA TYR A 152 14.61 1.45 2.23
C TYR A 152 13.52 2.28 1.52
N GLY A 153 13.64 3.61 1.49
CA GLY A 153 12.74 4.48 0.73
C GLY A 153 12.74 4.14 -0.76
N ILE A 154 13.91 3.88 -1.33
CA ILE A 154 14.09 3.41 -2.71
C ILE A 154 13.47 2.02 -2.87
N ALA A 155 13.80 1.05 -2.02
CA ALA A 155 13.27 -0.32 -2.14
C ALA A 155 11.73 -0.34 -2.06
N ILE A 156 11.14 0.37 -1.09
CA ILE A 156 9.69 0.50 -0.96
C ILE A 156 9.12 1.29 -2.15
N GLY A 157 9.82 2.31 -2.63
CA GLY A 157 9.40 3.09 -3.80
C GLY A 157 9.37 2.26 -5.09
N LEU A 158 10.38 1.40 -5.32
CA LEU A 158 10.41 0.45 -6.44
C LEU A 158 9.22 -0.50 -6.34
N VAL A 159 9.02 -1.11 -5.17
CA VAL A 159 7.92 -2.06 -4.93
C VAL A 159 6.57 -1.37 -5.13
N THR A 160 6.41 -0.15 -4.62
CA THR A 160 5.17 0.64 -4.75
C THR A 160 4.92 1.05 -6.19
N GLY A 161 5.98 1.48 -6.89
CA GLY A 161 5.93 1.85 -8.30
C GLY A 161 5.56 0.67 -9.18
N LEU A 162 6.20 -0.49 -9.00
CA LEU A 162 5.90 -1.69 -9.77
C LEU A 162 4.49 -2.23 -9.48
N LEU A 163 4.12 -2.32 -8.20
CA LEU A 163 2.88 -3.02 -7.79
C LEU A 163 1.64 -2.13 -7.78
N GLY A 164 1.78 -0.80 -7.77
CA GLY A 164 0.64 0.13 -7.73
C GLY A 164 -0.22 0.05 -6.45
N ALA A 165 0.26 -0.67 -5.44
CA ALA A 165 -0.44 -0.94 -4.20
C ALA A 165 -0.18 0.12 -3.12
N GLY A 166 0.26 1.34 -3.49
CA GLY A 166 0.53 2.44 -2.55
C GLY A 166 1.61 2.21 -1.48
N GLY A 167 2.22 1.02 -1.41
CA GLY A 167 3.38 0.71 -0.54
C GLY A 167 3.11 0.63 0.96
N GLY A 168 1.88 0.93 1.39
CA GLY A 168 1.55 1.23 2.78
C GLY A 168 1.87 0.12 3.76
N PHE A 169 1.76 -1.12 3.31
CA PHE A 169 1.99 -2.29 4.15
C PHE A 169 3.44 -2.61 4.44
N LEU A 170 4.36 -2.15 3.59
CA LEU A 170 5.79 -2.22 3.84
C LEU A 170 6.28 -0.98 4.58
N LEU A 171 5.61 0.17 4.36
CA LEU A 171 5.92 1.43 5.04
C LEU A 171 5.75 1.33 6.55
N ILE A 172 4.69 0.68 7.05
CA ILE A 172 4.44 0.59 8.49
C ILE A 172 5.52 -0.23 9.21
N PRO A 173 5.84 -1.48 8.79
CA PRO A 173 6.98 -2.21 9.32
C PRO A 173 8.27 -1.41 9.26
N ALA A 174 8.53 -0.71 8.15
CA ALA A 174 9.74 0.08 8.01
C ALA A 174 9.82 1.20 9.06
N LEU A 175 8.75 1.98 9.22
CA LEU A 175 8.68 3.07 10.19
C LEU A 175 8.72 2.58 11.64
N VAL A 176 8.08 1.45 11.94
CA VAL A 176 8.05 0.89 13.30
C VAL A 176 9.36 0.22 13.66
N PHE A 177 10.00 -0.50 12.75
CA PHE A 177 11.20 -1.26 13.08
C PHE A 177 12.49 -0.46 12.91
N LEU A 178 12.58 0.42 11.92
CA LEU A 178 13.80 1.18 11.66
C LEU A 178 13.82 2.50 12.43
N LEU A 179 12.70 3.23 12.40
CA LEU A 179 12.60 4.52 13.09
C LEU A 179 12.03 4.38 14.50
N LYS A 180 11.65 3.16 14.92
CA LYS A 180 11.07 2.88 16.25
C LYS A 180 9.89 3.79 16.58
N LEU A 181 9.15 4.23 15.57
CA LEU A 181 7.99 5.10 15.79
C LEU A 181 6.87 4.30 16.48
N PRO A 182 6.16 4.92 17.45
CA PRO A 182 4.99 4.29 18.02
C PRO A 182 3.94 4.06 16.92
N MET A 183 3.22 2.94 16.98
CA MET A 183 2.30 2.50 15.91
C MET A 183 1.37 3.61 15.41
N LYS A 184 0.78 4.41 16.32
CA LYS A 184 -0.10 5.52 15.93
C LYS A 184 0.63 6.58 15.09
N LYS A 185 1.87 6.94 15.45
CA LYS A 185 2.70 7.86 14.65
C LYS A 185 3.15 7.21 13.33
N ALA A 186 3.47 5.92 13.34
CA ALA A 186 3.83 5.20 12.12
C ALA A 186 2.65 5.14 11.13
N ILE A 187 1.44 4.89 11.61
CA ILE A 187 0.20 4.92 10.81
C ILE A 187 0.02 6.30 10.18
N GLY A 188 0.01 7.36 10.98
CA GLY A 188 -0.16 8.73 10.46
C GLY A 188 0.93 9.14 9.46
N THR A 189 2.19 8.82 9.76
CA THR A 189 3.34 9.11 8.89
C THR A 189 3.26 8.31 7.58
N SER A 190 2.87 7.03 7.65
CA SER A 190 2.69 6.19 6.47
C SER A 190 1.56 6.71 5.57
N LEU A 191 0.43 7.14 6.13
CA LEU A 191 -0.69 7.70 5.35
C LEU A 191 -0.25 8.91 4.52
N LEU A 192 0.60 9.77 5.09
CA LEU A 192 1.16 10.91 4.36
C LEU A 192 2.07 10.45 3.20
N ILE A 193 2.99 9.52 3.47
CA ILE A 193 3.91 8.99 2.44
C ILE A 193 3.11 8.26 1.34
N ILE A 194 2.13 7.43 1.71
CA ILE A 194 1.26 6.71 0.78
C ILE A 194 0.48 7.69 -0.08
N ALA A 195 -0.09 8.74 0.50
CA ALA A 195 -0.83 9.76 -0.23
C ALA A 195 0.05 10.40 -1.31
N LEU A 196 1.25 10.84 -0.95
CA LEU A 196 2.18 11.48 -1.88
C LEU A 196 2.66 10.50 -2.95
N ASN A 197 3.15 9.31 -2.56
CA ASN A 197 3.60 8.28 -3.50
C ASN A 197 2.51 7.89 -4.49
N SER A 198 1.29 7.69 -4.01
CA SER A 198 0.20 7.17 -4.83
C SER A 198 -0.35 8.23 -5.78
N LEU A 199 -0.50 9.48 -5.33
CA LEU A 199 -0.94 10.57 -6.20
C LEU A 199 0.10 10.91 -7.26
N ILE A 200 1.39 10.90 -6.91
CA ILE A 200 2.48 11.13 -7.87
C ILE A 200 2.63 9.94 -8.83
N GLY A 201 2.50 8.71 -8.33
CA GLY A 201 2.47 7.51 -9.17
C GLY A 201 1.32 7.52 -10.16
N PHE A 202 0.11 7.88 -9.71
CA PHE A 202 -1.05 8.05 -10.58
C PHE A 202 -0.84 9.16 -11.62
N ALA A 203 -0.23 10.29 -11.22
CA ALA A 203 0.12 11.36 -12.15
C ALA A 203 1.11 10.90 -13.24
N GLY A 204 2.00 9.96 -12.93
CA GLY A 204 2.89 9.33 -13.91
C GLY A 204 2.15 8.44 -14.94
N ASP A 205 0.98 7.92 -14.58
CA ASP A 205 0.14 7.10 -15.46
C ASP A 205 -0.88 7.95 -16.27
N LEU A 206 -1.03 9.25 -15.96
CA LEU A 206 -1.96 10.14 -16.67
C LEU A 206 -1.57 10.25 -18.14
N GLY A 207 -2.51 9.92 -19.02
CA GLY A 207 -2.32 9.95 -20.48
C GLY A 207 -2.00 8.60 -21.12
N HIS A 208 -1.68 7.57 -20.32
CA HIS A 208 -1.46 6.21 -20.83
C HIS A 208 -2.73 5.37 -20.91
N PHE A 209 -3.76 5.68 -20.12
CA PHE A 209 -4.99 4.90 -20.03
C PHE A 209 -6.26 5.75 -20.03
N VAL A 210 -7.36 5.20 -20.55
CA VAL A 210 -8.69 5.81 -20.49
C VAL A 210 -9.32 5.52 -19.13
N ILE A 211 -9.46 6.56 -18.30
CA ILE A 211 -9.95 6.45 -16.91
C ILE A 211 -11.46 6.67 -16.86
N GLN A 212 -12.18 5.72 -16.26
CA GLN A 212 -13.61 5.82 -15.98
C GLN A 212 -13.85 6.59 -14.68
N TRP A 213 -13.84 7.92 -14.76
CA TRP A 213 -13.94 8.82 -13.60
C TRP A 213 -15.14 8.57 -12.70
N LYS A 214 -16.32 8.26 -13.27
CA LYS A 214 -17.54 8.01 -12.49
C LYS A 214 -17.37 6.84 -11.52
N PHE A 215 -16.80 5.73 -12.00
CA PHE A 215 -16.50 4.55 -11.20
C PHE A 215 -15.40 4.84 -10.17
N LEU A 216 -14.32 5.51 -10.61
CA LEU A 216 -13.18 5.79 -9.76
C LEU A 216 -13.55 6.71 -8.57
N LEU A 217 -14.36 7.74 -8.83
CA LEU A 217 -14.83 8.67 -7.80
C LEU A 217 -15.83 8.03 -6.85
N SER A 218 -16.73 7.16 -7.32
CA SER A 218 -17.70 6.48 -6.44
C SER A 218 -17.00 5.51 -5.48
N VAL A 219 -16.06 4.71 -5.99
CA VAL A 219 -15.20 3.82 -5.17
C VAL A 219 -14.40 4.63 -4.16
N THR A 220 -13.81 5.75 -4.58
CA THR A 220 -13.03 6.62 -3.70
C THR A 220 -13.89 7.22 -2.59
N ALA A 221 -15.08 7.73 -2.89
CA ALA A 221 -15.98 8.31 -1.89
C ALA A 221 -16.37 7.29 -0.81
N ILE A 222 -16.69 6.06 -1.22
CA ILE A 222 -17.05 4.98 -0.29
C ILE A 222 -15.84 4.54 0.53
N ALA A 223 -14.66 4.45 -0.08
CA ALA A 223 -13.43 4.15 0.64
C ALA A 223 -13.07 5.25 1.65
N ILE A 224 -13.37 6.53 1.37
CA ILE A 224 -13.19 7.63 2.34
C ILE A 224 -14.14 7.45 3.53
N ILE A 225 -15.40 7.11 3.30
CA ILE A 225 -16.35 6.84 4.38
C ILE A 225 -15.86 5.65 5.22
N GLY A 226 -15.44 4.56 4.56
CA GLY A 226 -14.85 3.41 5.21
C GLY A 226 -13.61 3.74 6.04
N LEU A 227 -12.73 4.60 5.53
CA LEU A 227 -11.54 5.10 6.23
C LEU A 227 -11.91 5.82 7.52
N LEU A 228 -12.90 6.71 7.48
CA LEU A 228 -13.35 7.43 8.68
C LEU A 228 -13.87 6.45 9.74
N ILE A 229 -14.70 5.48 9.33
CA ILE A 229 -15.21 4.42 10.22
C ILE A 229 -14.05 3.59 10.80
N GLY A 230 -13.14 3.12 9.96
CA GLY A 230 -11.96 2.36 10.38
C GLY A 230 -11.06 3.14 11.36
N THR A 231 -10.88 4.44 11.12
CA THR A 231 -10.11 5.33 12.00
C THR A 231 -10.78 5.52 13.36
N LEU A 232 -12.11 5.51 13.43
CA LEU A 232 -12.84 5.56 14.70
C LEU A 232 -12.70 4.25 15.49
N ILE A 233 -12.77 3.12 14.80
CA ILE A 233 -12.59 1.80 15.40
C ILE A 233 -11.15 1.61 15.91
N SER A 234 -10.14 2.06 15.15
CA SER A 234 -8.73 1.91 15.52
C SER A 234 -8.35 2.65 16.81
N LYS A 235 -9.07 3.73 17.16
CA LYS A 235 -8.87 4.43 18.43
C LYS A 235 -9.25 3.59 19.65
N LYS A 236 -10.20 2.67 19.50
CA LYS A 236 -10.73 1.84 20.60
C LYS A 236 -9.99 0.51 20.77
N LEU A 237 -9.16 0.13 19.78
CA LEU A 237 -8.44 -1.14 19.79
C LEU A 237 -6.96 -0.94 20.17
N PRO A 238 -6.38 -1.82 21.00
CA PRO A 238 -4.94 -1.78 21.25
C PRO A 238 -4.18 -2.12 19.95
N GLY A 239 -3.09 -1.40 19.70
CA GLY A 239 -2.32 -1.50 18.45
C GLY A 239 -1.84 -2.92 18.15
N GLU A 240 -1.55 -3.72 19.17
CA GLU A 240 -1.10 -5.11 19.01
C GLU A 240 -2.19 -6.02 18.42
N LYS A 241 -3.44 -5.91 18.90
CA LYS A 241 -4.57 -6.70 18.37
C LYS A 241 -4.85 -6.33 16.91
N LEU A 242 -4.74 -5.04 16.60
CA LEU A 242 -4.97 -4.53 15.25
C LEU A 242 -3.90 -5.01 14.27
N LYS A 243 -2.63 -4.97 14.69
CA LYS A 243 -1.49 -5.50 13.94
C LYS A 243 -1.62 -7.00 13.67
N LYS A 244 -1.93 -7.80 14.71
CA LYS A 244 -2.08 -9.26 14.58
C LYS A 244 -3.28 -9.65 13.71
N GLY A 245 -4.44 -9.02 13.92
CA GLY A 245 -5.64 -9.28 13.12
C GLY A 245 -5.44 -8.98 11.64
N PHE A 246 -4.79 -7.85 11.33
CA PHE A 246 -4.45 -7.52 9.96
C PHE A 246 -3.40 -8.45 9.36
N GLY A 247 -2.37 -8.82 10.12
CA GLY A 247 -1.38 -9.79 9.69
C GLY A 247 -2.02 -11.10 9.23
N TRP A 248 -2.94 -11.65 10.03
CA TRP A 248 -3.69 -12.86 9.66
C TRP A 248 -4.52 -12.68 8.39
N PHE A 249 -5.19 -11.54 8.26
CA PHE A 249 -5.98 -11.24 7.08
C PHE A 249 -5.12 -11.13 5.81
N VAL A 250 -3.97 -10.45 5.87
CA VAL A 250 -3.02 -10.35 4.75
C VAL A 250 -2.43 -11.72 4.40
N LEU A 251 -2.16 -12.56 5.41
CA LEU A 251 -1.66 -13.93 5.17
C LEU A 251 -2.66 -14.72 4.32
N ILE A 252 -3.94 -14.72 4.70
CA ILE A 252 -5.01 -15.43 3.97
C ILE A 252 -5.12 -14.91 2.54
N MET A 253 -5.12 -13.59 2.35
CA MET A 253 -5.21 -12.99 1.02
C MET A 253 -3.96 -13.29 0.17
N GLY A 254 -2.77 -13.28 0.76
CA GLY A 254 -1.51 -13.59 0.07
C GLY A 254 -1.48 -15.03 -0.43
N ILE A 255 -1.90 -15.98 0.41
CA ILE A 255 -2.06 -17.39 0.02
C ILE A 255 -3.10 -17.52 -1.10
N TYR A 256 -4.25 -16.87 -0.96
CA TYR A 256 -5.32 -16.92 -1.96
C TYR A 256 -4.86 -16.43 -3.33
N ILE A 257 -4.16 -15.28 -3.39
CA ILE A 257 -3.67 -14.70 -4.65
C ILE A 257 -2.68 -15.65 -5.33
N ILE A 258 -1.71 -16.18 -4.57
CA ILE A 258 -0.70 -17.11 -5.12
C ILE A 258 -1.35 -18.38 -5.65
N LEU A 259 -2.24 -19.00 -4.87
CA LEU A 259 -2.93 -20.21 -5.31
C LEU A 259 -3.77 -19.97 -6.55
N LYS A 260 -4.54 -18.88 -6.57
CA LYS A 260 -5.39 -18.53 -7.71
C LYS A 260 -4.59 -18.27 -8.99
N GLU A 261 -3.42 -17.68 -8.87
CA GLU A 261 -2.58 -17.36 -10.02
C GLU A 261 -1.78 -18.57 -10.53
N ILE A 262 -1.39 -19.49 -9.65
CA ILE A 262 -0.68 -20.73 -10.03
C ILE A 262 -1.64 -21.81 -10.58
N LEU A 263 -2.86 -21.90 -10.07
CA LEU A 263 -3.86 -22.90 -10.46
C LEU A 263 -4.67 -22.53 -11.72
N LYS A 264 -4.36 -21.39 -12.35
CA LYS A 264 -5.03 -20.88 -13.54
C LYS A 264 -4.30 -21.31 -14.81
#